data_AF-A0ABC9YDB1-F1
#
_entry.id   AF-A0ABC9YDB1-F1
#
_cell.length_a   1.000
_cell.length_b   1.000
_cell.length_c   1.000
_cell.angle_alpha   90.00
_cell.angle_beta   90.00
_cell.angle_gamma   90.00
#
_symmetry.space_group_name_H-M   'P 1'
#
loop_
_entity.id
_entity.type
_entity.pdbx_description
1 polymer ?
#
loop_
_entity_poly.entity_id
_entity_poly.type
_entity_poly.pdbx_seq_one_letter_code
_entity_poly.pdbx_strand_id
1 'polypeptide(L)'
;MFLFTDGSCHIVGKHRRWKAAVWSPTQQVTEAAEGQGESSQFAEVKAIRLALAIAEREKWPMLYLCIDSWMVANALWGWLQQWKQSNWQRRGKPIWAAELWQDIAAWLEKLVVKVRHVDAHVPKNRATEEHQNNQQVDQAAKIEVAQVDLDWQHKGELFIAWWAHDTSGHQGRDATYRWARDRGVDLSMDAISQVIHECETCCNQASQAVKASVAWRTMHEI
;
A
#
# COMPACT_ATOMS: atom_id res chain seq x y z
N MET A 1 0.48 21.95 10.15
CA MET A 1 1.37 21.18 11.03
C MET A 1 1.98 20.00 10.27
N PHE A 2 3.17 19.52 10.63
CA PHE A 2 3.75 18.30 10.05
C PHE A 2 3.53 17.11 10.98
N LEU A 3 3.02 16.02 10.42
CA LEU A 3 2.91 14.72 11.06
C LEU A 3 3.55 13.65 10.18
N PHE A 4 4.38 12.82 10.79
CA PHE A 4 4.95 11.62 10.20
C PHE A 4 4.16 10.42 10.71
N THR A 5 3.87 9.47 9.84
CA THR A 5 3.06 8.29 10.19
C THR A 5 3.72 7.03 9.71
N ASP A 6 3.64 5.99 10.53
CA ASP A 6 4.14 4.66 10.20
C ASP A 6 3.25 3.62 10.89
N GLY A 7 3.17 2.43 10.29
CA GLY A 7 2.46 1.29 10.81
C GLY A 7 3.25 0.00 10.64
N SER A 8 3.54 -0.66 11.76
CA SER A 8 4.16 -1.98 11.74
C SER A 8 3.18 -3.08 12.16
N CYS A 9 3.53 -4.31 11.81
CA CYS A 9 2.82 -5.49 12.26
C CYS A 9 3.81 -6.61 12.52
N HIS A 10 3.64 -7.29 13.65
CA HIS A 10 4.47 -8.41 14.07
C HIS A 10 3.61 -9.52 14.69
N ILE A 11 4.06 -10.76 14.53
CA ILE A 11 3.45 -11.89 15.22
C ILE A 11 4.06 -11.98 16.61
N VAL A 12 3.22 -11.91 17.64
CA VAL A 12 3.61 -12.08 19.04
C VAL A 12 3.00 -13.39 19.54
N GLY A 13 3.82 -14.43 19.67
CA GLY A 13 3.36 -15.78 19.97
C GLY A 13 2.54 -16.36 18.81
N LYS A 14 1.24 -16.62 19.05
CA LYS A 14 0.31 -17.15 18.03
C LYS A 14 -0.57 -16.08 17.39
N HIS A 15 -0.43 -14.82 17.80
CA HIS A 15 -1.33 -13.75 17.40
C HIS A 15 -0.59 -12.66 16.63
N ARG A 16 -1.16 -12.24 15.51
CA ARG A 16 -0.70 -11.06 14.80
C ARG A 16 -1.09 -9.81 15.58
N ARG A 17 -0.16 -8.89 15.78
CA ARG A 17 -0.38 -7.57 16.37
C ARG A 17 0.08 -6.50 15.40
N TRP A 18 -0.65 -5.41 15.37
CA TRP A 18 -0.30 -4.23 14.59
C TRP A 18 -0.18 -3.03 15.51
N LYS A 19 0.67 -2.09 15.10
CA LYS A 19 0.90 -0.83 15.80
C LYS A 19 1.04 0.29 14.78
N ALA A 20 0.20 1.30 14.91
CA ALA A 20 0.23 2.53 14.14
C ALA A 20 0.79 3.64 15.04
N ALA A 21 1.68 4.47 14.52
CA ALA A 21 2.26 5.59 15.25
C ALA A 21 2.23 6.87 14.42
N VAL A 22 2.12 8.00 15.12
CA VAL A 22 2.18 9.34 14.57
C VAL A 22 3.16 10.16 15.38
N TRP A 23 4.02 10.91 14.69
CA TRP A 23 5.02 11.79 15.30
C TRP A 23 4.93 13.21 14.75
N SER A 24 5.02 14.20 15.65
CA SER A 24 5.22 15.59 15.27
C SER A 24 6.59 16.11 15.76
N PRO A 25 7.51 16.53 14.88
CA PRO A 25 8.80 17.08 15.31
C PRO A 25 8.65 18.38 16.12
N THR A 26 7.64 19.18 15.75
CA THR A 26 7.38 20.49 16.36
C THR A 26 6.65 20.42 17.69
N GLN A 27 5.89 19.35 17.93
CA GLN A 27 5.15 19.19 19.19
C GLN A 27 5.71 18.07 20.08
N GLN A 28 6.66 17.28 19.59
CA GLN A 28 7.18 16.08 20.25
C GLN A 28 6.07 15.13 20.71
N VAL A 29 4.96 15.09 19.97
CA VAL A 29 3.81 14.25 20.25
C VAL A 29 3.99 12.93 19.53
N THR A 30 4.07 11.84 20.29
CA THR A 30 3.91 10.46 19.81
C THR A 30 2.54 9.96 20.23
N GLU A 31 1.65 9.71 19.28
CA GLU A 31 0.44 8.93 19.54
C GLU A 31 0.55 7.59 18.83
N ALA A 32 0.09 6.53 19.48
CA ALA A 32 0.10 5.20 18.91
C ALA A 32 -1.20 4.45 19.20
N ALA A 33 -1.61 3.61 18.25
CA ALA A 33 -2.73 2.70 18.39
C ALA A 33 -2.26 1.28 18.09
N GLU A 34 -2.74 0.32 18.87
CA GLU A 34 -2.39 -1.10 18.72
C GLU A 34 -3.63 -1.96 18.59
N GLY A 35 -3.50 -3.10 17.93
CA GLY A 35 -4.57 -4.08 17.83
C GLY A 35 -4.06 -5.45 17.39
N GLN A 36 -4.99 -6.38 17.15
CA GLN A 36 -4.67 -7.76 16.77
C GLN A 36 -5.26 -8.11 15.40
N GLY A 37 -4.71 -9.13 14.75
CA GLY A 37 -5.26 -9.77 13.54
C GLY A 37 -4.90 -9.10 12.20
N GLU A 38 -4.62 -7.81 12.19
CA GLU A 38 -4.44 -7.03 10.95
C GLU A 38 -2.97 -6.88 10.49
N SER A 39 -2.75 -6.46 9.23
CA SER A 39 -1.43 -6.37 8.60
C SER A 39 -0.70 -5.04 8.87
N SER A 40 0.56 -4.92 8.42
CA SER A 40 1.31 -3.66 8.48
C SER A 40 0.64 -2.59 7.62
N GLN A 41 0.14 -2.94 6.43
CA GLN A 41 -0.60 -1.99 5.61
C GLN A 41 -1.86 -1.47 6.31
N PHE A 42 -2.51 -2.28 7.15
CA PHE A 42 -3.62 -1.80 7.98
C PHE A 42 -3.16 -0.81 9.03
N ALA A 43 -2.03 -1.09 9.68
CA ALA A 43 -1.40 -0.19 10.64
C ALA A 43 -1.07 1.16 9.99
N GLU A 44 -0.56 1.16 8.76
CA GLU A 44 -0.24 2.36 7.99
C GLU A 44 -1.48 3.22 7.74
N VAL A 45 -2.57 2.61 7.28
CA VAL A 45 -3.84 3.31 7.06
C VAL A 45 -4.44 3.79 8.39
N LYS A 46 -4.27 3.02 9.47
CA LYS A 46 -4.65 3.44 10.82
C LYS A 46 -3.83 4.64 11.31
N ALA A 47 -2.55 4.72 10.97
CA ALA A 47 -1.68 5.83 11.34
C ALA A 47 -2.15 7.14 10.68
N ILE A 48 -2.61 7.09 9.42
CA ILE A 48 -3.26 8.24 8.77
C ILE A 48 -4.51 8.66 9.54
N ARG A 49 -5.40 7.70 9.86
CA ARG A 49 -6.62 8.01 10.60
C ARG A 49 -6.31 8.66 11.95
N LEU A 50 -5.27 8.18 12.63
CA LEU A 50 -4.81 8.77 13.89
C LEU A 50 -4.31 10.21 13.67
N ALA A 51 -3.51 10.45 12.63
CA ALA A 51 -3.03 11.79 12.28
C ALA A 51 -4.17 12.78 11.97
N LEU A 52 -5.21 12.32 11.28
CA LEU A 52 -6.41 13.13 10.98
C LEU A 52 -7.20 13.46 12.24
N ALA A 53 -7.37 12.49 13.15
CA ALA A 53 -8.05 12.70 14.43
C ALA A 53 -7.31 13.74 15.30
N ILE A 54 -5.97 13.71 15.31
CA ILE A 54 -5.15 14.72 15.98
C ILE A 54 -5.39 16.09 15.36
N ALA A 55 -5.32 16.19 14.03
CA ALA A 55 -5.52 17.46 13.34
C ALA A 55 -6.90 18.08 13.62
N GLU A 56 -7.95 17.27 13.73
CA GLU A 56 -9.28 17.78 14.13
C GLU A 56 -9.30 18.22 15.60
N ARG A 57 -8.80 17.39 16.52
CA ARG A 57 -8.77 17.69 17.95
C ARG A 57 -8.02 19.00 18.25
N GLU A 58 -6.89 19.19 17.58
CA GLU A 58 -6.06 20.39 17.67
C GLU A 58 -6.57 21.55 16.78
N LYS A 59 -7.68 21.35 16.06
CA LYS A 59 -8.34 22.31 15.17
C LYS A 59 -7.39 22.92 14.13
N TRP A 60 -6.53 22.10 13.55
CA TRP A 60 -5.59 22.58 12.55
C TRP A 60 -6.31 22.88 11.23
N PRO A 61 -6.09 24.06 10.63
CA PRO A 61 -6.68 24.39 9.34
C PRO A 61 -6.01 23.65 8.16
N MET A 62 -4.82 23.08 8.38
CA MET A 62 -3.99 22.43 7.37
C MET A 62 -3.04 21.40 7.99
N LEU A 63 -3.01 20.20 7.42
CA LEU A 63 -2.10 19.12 7.81
C LEU A 63 -1.13 18.78 6.67
N TYR A 64 0.16 18.71 6.98
CA TYR A 64 1.20 18.13 6.13
C TYR A 64 1.48 16.72 6.65
N LEU A 65 1.19 15.71 5.83
CA LEU A 65 1.32 14.30 6.17
C LEU A 65 2.53 13.72 5.45
N CYS A 66 3.49 13.22 6.21
CA CYS A 66 4.67 12.51 5.75
C CYS A 66 4.45 11.01 5.95
N ILE A 67 4.53 10.27 4.85
CA ILE A 67 4.26 8.83 4.79
C ILE A 67 5.37 8.15 4.02
N ASP A 68 5.69 6.90 4.34
CA ASP A 68 6.70 6.10 3.64
C ASP A 68 6.13 4.86 2.96
N SER A 69 4.82 4.64 3.12
CA SER A 69 4.07 3.65 2.35
C SER A 69 3.56 4.21 1.03
N TRP A 70 4.15 3.73 -0.08
CA TRP A 70 3.68 4.04 -1.45
C TRP A 70 2.22 3.68 -1.69
N MET A 71 1.71 2.60 -1.08
CA MET A 71 0.29 2.22 -1.19
C MET A 71 -0.61 3.33 -0.65
N VAL A 72 -0.28 3.84 0.55
CA VAL A 72 -1.00 4.94 1.19
C VAL A 72 -0.90 6.20 0.35
N ALA A 73 0.30 6.52 -0.15
CA ALA A 73 0.53 7.73 -0.93
C ALA A 73 -0.32 7.75 -2.19
N ASN A 74 -0.32 6.64 -2.94
CA ASN A 74 -1.12 6.50 -4.15
C ASN A 74 -2.63 6.53 -3.86
N ALA A 75 -3.05 5.97 -2.71
CA ALA A 75 -4.44 6.05 -2.30
C ALA A 75 -4.89 7.50 -2.09
N LEU A 76 -4.11 8.28 -1.34
CA LEU A 76 -4.40 9.68 -1.03
C LEU A 76 -4.25 10.61 -2.25
N TRP A 77 -3.33 10.32 -3.17
CA TRP A 77 -3.14 11.14 -4.37
C TRP A 77 -4.19 10.93 -5.46
N GLY A 78 -4.86 9.78 -5.52
CA GLY A 78 -5.82 9.55 -6.61
C GLY A 78 -6.79 8.39 -6.44
N TRP A 79 -6.42 7.28 -5.78
CA TRP A 79 -7.33 6.13 -5.74
C TRP A 79 -8.61 6.40 -4.94
N LEU A 80 -8.58 7.24 -3.91
CA LEU A 80 -9.79 7.58 -3.15
C LEU A 80 -10.93 8.12 -4.04
N GLN A 81 -10.60 8.99 -5.00
CA GLN A 81 -11.59 9.53 -5.94
C GLN A 81 -12.15 8.44 -6.86
N GLN A 82 -11.28 7.55 -7.34
CA GLN A 82 -11.68 6.42 -8.19
C GLN A 82 -12.56 5.42 -7.43
N TRP A 83 -12.18 5.09 -6.19
CA TRP A 83 -12.95 4.20 -5.33
C TRP A 83 -14.30 4.79 -4.96
N LYS A 84 -14.37 6.09 -4.67
CA LYS A 84 -15.64 6.77 -4.42
C LYS A 84 -16.58 6.66 -5.63
N GLN A 85 -16.06 6.83 -6.84
CA GLN A 85 -16.83 6.67 -8.08
C GLN A 85 -17.26 5.22 -8.34
N SER A 86 -16.45 4.24 -7.93
CA SER A 86 -16.77 2.82 -8.05
C SER A 86 -17.57 2.26 -6.86
N ASN A 87 -18.19 3.14 -6.06
CA ASN A 87 -18.91 2.80 -4.83
C ASN A 87 -18.09 1.89 -3.88
N TRP A 88 -16.79 2.16 -3.78
CA TRP A 88 -15.82 1.45 -2.95
C TRP A 88 -15.72 -0.04 -3.29
N GLN A 89 -16.02 -0.39 -4.54
CA GLN A 89 -15.96 -1.75 -5.05
C GLN A 89 -14.99 -1.87 -6.22
N ARG A 90 -14.40 -3.05 -6.37
CA ARG A 90 -13.63 -3.48 -7.54
C ARG A 90 -14.13 -4.87 -7.93
N ARG A 91 -14.57 -5.02 -9.19
CA ARG A 91 -15.12 -6.29 -9.73
C ARG A 91 -16.25 -6.88 -8.86
N GLY A 92 -17.14 -6.02 -8.34
CA GLY A 92 -18.29 -6.43 -7.51
C GLY A 92 -17.94 -6.83 -6.07
N LYS A 93 -16.68 -6.71 -5.65
CA LYS A 93 -16.25 -6.92 -4.27
C LYS A 93 -15.84 -5.59 -3.63
N PRO A 94 -16.08 -5.37 -2.32
CA PRO A 94 -15.54 -4.22 -1.61
C PRO A 94 -14.02 -4.16 -1.71
N ILE A 95 -13.46 -2.95 -1.80
CA ILE A 95 -12.02 -2.77 -1.69
C ILE A 95 -11.54 -3.16 -0.28
N TRP A 96 -10.27 -3.55 -0.17
CA TRP A 96 -9.69 -3.85 1.13
C TRP A 96 -9.74 -2.62 2.06
N ALA A 97 -10.11 -2.83 3.32
CA ALA A 97 -10.34 -1.78 4.32
C ALA A 97 -11.29 -0.66 3.85
N ALA A 98 -12.30 -0.97 3.03
CA ALA A 98 -13.23 0.02 2.47
C ALA A 98 -13.80 1.00 3.50
N GLU A 99 -14.25 0.50 4.67
CA GLU A 99 -14.78 1.35 5.74
C GLU A 99 -13.76 2.35 6.27
N LEU A 100 -12.49 1.94 6.39
CA LEU A 100 -11.42 2.81 6.87
C LEU A 100 -11.06 3.88 5.83
N TRP A 101 -11.06 3.51 4.54
CA TRP A 101 -10.83 4.47 3.45
C TRP A 101 -12.00 5.43 3.25
N GLN A 102 -13.25 4.98 3.46
CA GLN A 102 -14.44 5.83 3.44
C GLN A 102 -14.39 6.87 4.55
N ASP A 103 -14.04 6.46 5.77
CA ASP A 103 -13.83 7.35 6.91
C ASP A 103 -12.75 8.39 6.57
N ILE A 104 -11.56 7.96 6.15
CA ILE A 104 -10.47 8.87 5.73
C ILE A 104 -10.93 9.84 4.66
N ALA A 105 -11.65 9.39 3.63
CA ALA A 105 -12.14 10.28 2.57
C ALA A 105 -13.10 11.35 3.11
N ALA A 106 -13.99 11.00 4.06
CA ALA A 106 -14.88 11.96 4.69
C ALA A 106 -14.12 13.03 5.51
N TRP A 107 -12.97 12.68 6.09
CA TRP A 107 -12.07 13.63 6.75
C TRP A 107 -11.38 14.57 5.77
N LEU A 108 -10.89 14.03 4.65
CA LEU A 108 -10.18 14.80 3.62
C LEU A 108 -11.08 15.82 2.91
N GLU A 109 -12.40 15.66 2.96
CA GLU A 109 -13.36 16.66 2.46
C GLU A 109 -13.43 17.90 3.35
N LYS A 110 -13.08 17.77 4.64
CA LYS A 110 -13.21 18.84 5.65
C LYS A 110 -11.88 19.51 5.98
N LEU A 111 -10.77 18.78 5.83
CA LEU A 111 -9.44 19.23 6.21
C LEU A 111 -8.55 19.34 4.98
N VAL A 112 -7.82 20.45 4.85
CA VAL A 112 -6.81 20.55 3.80
C VAL A 112 -5.58 19.73 4.20
N VAL A 113 -5.31 18.67 3.45
CA VAL A 113 -4.18 17.77 3.70
C VAL A 113 -3.22 17.80 2.52
N LYS A 114 -1.94 18.03 2.81
CA LYS A 114 -0.83 17.94 1.85
C LYS A 114 -0.01 16.70 2.15
N VAL A 115 0.06 15.78 1.20
CA VAL A 115 0.72 14.49 1.37
C VAL A 115 2.09 14.51 0.72
N ARG A 116 3.11 14.10 1.47
CA ARG A 116 4.48 13.91 0.99
C ARG A 116 4.92 12.48 1.29
N HIS A 117 5.35 11.77 0.25
CA HIS A 117 6.02 10.49 0.43
C HIS A 117 7.49 10.72 0.81
N VAL A 118 8.00 9.96 1.77
CA VAL A 118 9.38 9.95 2.25
C VAL A 118 9.92 8.54 2.07
N ASP A 119 11.08 8.39 1.43
CA ASP A 119 11.65 7.06 1.22
C ASP A 119 12.17 6.47 2.55
N ALA A 120 11.65 5.30 2.93
CA ALA A 120 12.02 4.60 4.17
C ALA A 120 13.51 4.21 4.26
N HIS A 121 14.24 4.18 3.13
CA HIS A 121 15.61 3.67 3.05
C HIS A 121 16.57 4.68 2.39
N VAL A 122 16.93 5.73 3.12
CA VAL A 122 18.09 6.55 2.76
C VAL A 122 19.29 6.19 3.65
N PRO A 123 20.46 5.85 3.06
CA PRO A 123 21.65 5.53 3.83
C PRO A 123 22.01 6.68 4.79
N LYS A 124 22.44 6.35 6.01
CA LYS A 124 22.71 7.32 7.10
C LYS A 124 23.62 8.49 6.71
N ASN A 125 24.47 8.33 5.68
CA ASN A 125 25.37 9.37 5.17
C ASN A 125 24.68 10.42 4.27
N ARG A 126 23.38 10.28 3.98
CA ARG A 126 22.55 11.22 3.19
C ARG A 126 21.23 11.60 3.88
N ALA A 127 21.05 11.23 5.15
CA ALA A 127 19.80 11.45 5.87
C ALA A 127 19.54 12.95 6.11
N THR A 128 18.43 13.46 5.58
CA THR A 128 17.91 14.79 5.91
C THR A 128 17.12 14.76 7.22
N GLU A 129 16.79 15.92 7.78
CA GLU A 129 15.96 16.05 9.00
C GLU A 129 14.60 15.31 8.86
N GLU A 130 14.03 15.26 7.65
CA GLU A 130 12.82 14.48 7.34
C GLU A 130 13.02 12.97 7.52
N HIS A 131 14.20 12.45 7.19
CA HIS A 131 14.52 11.03 7.36
C HIS A 131 14.75 10.68 8.84
N GLN A 132 15.33 11.60 9.61
CA GLN A 132 15.48 11.43 11.06
C GLN A 132 14.12 11.40 11.75
N ASN A 133 13.16 12.22 11.30
CA ASN A 133 11.80 12.20 11.81
C ASN A 133 11.03 10.96 11.37
N ASN A 134 11.22 10.48 10.14
CA ASN A 134 10.65 9.20 9.69
C ASN A 134 11.16 8.03 10.54
N GLN A 135 12.47 8.01 10.81
CA GLN A 135 13.07 6.98 11.66
C GLN A 135 12.53 6.99 13.11
N GLN A 136 12.15 8.15 13.64
CA GLN A 136 11.50 8.22 14.96
C GLN A 136 10.11 7.59 14.93
N VAL A 137 9.39 7.70 13.81
CA VAL A 137 8.07 7.06 13.68
C VAL A 137 8.20 5.57 13.48
N ASP A 138 9.17 5.12 12.68
CA ASP A 138 9.52 3.69 12.55
C ASP A 138 9.85 3.09 13.92
N GLN A 139 10.65 3.77 14.72
CA GLN A 139 10.95 3.33 16.07
C GLN A 139 9.71 3.33 16.99
N ALA A 140 8.79 4.27 16.82
CA ALA A 140 7.54 4.34 17.59
C ALA A 140 6.51 3.30 17.14
N ALA A 141 6.48 2.98 15.84
CA ALA A 141 5.62 1.97 15.23
C ALA A 141 6.14 0.55 15.48
N LYS A 142 7.44 0.39 15.75
CA LYS A 142 8.07 -0.89 16.04
C LYS A 142 7.42 -1.60 17.23
N ILE A 143 7.04 -2.85 17.00
CA ILE A 143 6.61 -3.76 18.06
C ILE A 143 7.86 -4.49 18.56
N GLU A 144 8.16 -4.42 19.86
CA GLU A 144 9.26 -5.20 20.44
C GLU A 144 8.93 -6.71 20.38
N VAL A 145 9.61 -7.45 19.49
CA VAL A 145 9.50 -8.91 19.39
C VAL A 145 10.87 -9.52 19.09
N ALA A 146 11.24 -10.55 19.87
CA ALA A 146 12.42 -11.37 19.65
C ALA A 146 12.31 -12.17 18.33
N GLN A 147 13.30 -11.96 17.45
CA GLN A 147 13.68 -12.68 16.21
C GLN A 147 12.62 -13.06 15.15
N VAL A 148 13.00 -12.75 13.90
CA VAL A 148 12.26 -12.60 12.63
C VAL A 148 11.86 -13.93 11.97
N ASP A 149 10.75 -13.92 11.22
CA ASP A 149 10.45 -14.88 10.14
C ASP A 149 10.33 -14.14 8.79
N LEU A 150 11.10 -14.56 7.79
CA LEU A 150 11.41 -13.88 6.51
C LEU A 150 10.31 -14.04 5.43
N ASP A 151 9.26 -14.82 5.71
CA ASP A 151 8.18 -15.16 4.76
C ASP A 151 7.24 -13.99 4.39
N TRP A 152 7.33 -12.85 5.10
CA TRP A 152 6.36 -11.75 4.98
C TRP A 152 6.70 -10.68 3.93
N GLN A 153 7.98 -10.46 3.61
CA GLN A 153 8.38 -9.53 2.53
C GLN A 153 7.89 -10.04 1.17
N HIS A 154 7.95 -11.35 0.95
CA HIS A 154 7.48 -12.01 -0.28
C HIS A 154 5.97 -11.84 -0.51
N LYS A 155 5.16 -11.91 0.57
CA LYS A 155 3.70 -11.70 0.49
C LYS A 155 3.31 -10.26 0.15
N GLY A 156 4.09 -9.27 0.61
CA GLY A 156 3.88 -7.87 0.26
C GLY A 156 4.24 -7.56 -1.19
N GLU A 157 5.33 -8.14 -1.68
CA GLU A 157 5.78 -8.01 -3.06
C GLU A 157 4.79 -8.62 -4.06
N LEU A 158 4.25 -9.81 -3.75
CA LEU A 158 3.22 -10.47 -4.56
C LEU A 158 1.95 -9.63 -4.67
N PHE A 159 1.54 -8.93 -3.61
CA PHE A 159 0.37 -8.05 -3.66
C PHE A 159 0.56 -6.90 -4.66
N ILE A 160 1.70 -6.23 -4.62
CA ILE A 160 2.00 -5.10 -5.51
C ILE A 160 2.21 -5.59 -6.95
N ALA A 161 2.80 -6.77 -7.14
CA ALA A 161 2.89 -7.41 -8.45
C ALA A 161 1.52 -7.71 -9.04
N TRP A 162 0.58 -8.24 -8.25
CA TRP A 162 -0.79 -8.51 -8.68
C TRP A 162 -1.50 -7.21 -9.10
N TRP A 163 -1.31 -6.14 -8.32
CA TRP A 163 -1.84 -4.81 -8.62
C TRP A 163 -1.30 -4.26 -9.94
N ALA A 164 0.02 -4.26 -10.08
CA ALA A 164 0.70 -3.76 -11.27
C ALA A 164 0.23 -4.53 -12.51
N HIS A 165 0.05 -5.84 -12.39
CA HIS A 165 -0.42 -6.69 -13.47
C HIS A 165 -1.84 -6.33 -13.90
N ASP A 166 -2.76 -6.20 -12.94
CA ASP A 166 -4.16 -5.83 -13.23
C ASP A 166 -4.27 -4.44 -13.85
N THR A 167 -3.50 -3.47 -13.33
CA THR A 167 -3.55 -2.07 -13.76
C THR A 167 -2.84 -1.83 -15.10
N SER A 168 -1.86 -2.67 -15.44
CA SER A 168 -1.24 -2.71 -16.78
C SER A 168 -2.17 -3.32 -17.84
N GLY A 169 -3.38 -3.76 -17.47
CA GLY A 169 -4.36 -4.31 -18.40
C GLY A 169 -4.03 -5.72 -18.86
N HIS A 170 -3.42 -6.53 -17.99
CA HIS A 170 -3.04 -7.92 -18.29
C HIS A 170 -2.10 -8.08 -19.51
N GLN A 171 -1.33 -7.04 -19.84
CA GLN A 171 -0.44 -7.01 -21.02
C GLN A 171 0.88 -7.80 -20.85
N GLY A 172 0.95 -8.65 -19.82
CA GLY A 172 2.10 -9.52 -19.54
C GLY A 172 3.23 -8.86 -18.75
N ARG A 173 4.30 -9.63 -18.57
CA ARG A 173 5.40 -9.36 -17.62
C ARG A 173 6.06 -8.00 -17.82
N ASP A 174 6.38 -7.65 -19.05
CA ASP A 174 7.10 -6.41 -19.36
C ASP A 174 6.22 -5.17 -19.17
N ALA A 175 4.91 -5.28 -19.39
CA ALA A 175 3.98 -4.19 -19.12
C ALA A 175 3.78 -3.99 -17.62
N THR A 176 3.64 -5.09 -16.86
CA THR A 176 3.59 -5.07 -15.39
C THR A 176 4.86 -4.45 -14.79
N TYR A 177 6.04 -4.87 -15.26
CA TYR A 177 7.33 -4.36 -14.78
C TYR A 177 7.52 -2.88 -15.11
N ARG A 178 7.22 -2.47 -16.35
CA ARG A 178 7.28 -1.05 -16.75
C ARG A 178 6.30 -0.20 -15.93
N TRP A 179 5.07 -0.67 -15.73
CA TRP A 179 4.08 0.04 -14.92
C TRP A 179 4.60 0.32 -13.50
N ALA A 180 5.23 -0.68 -12.87
CA ALA A 180 5.80 -0.57 -11.53
C ALA A 180 7.02 0.36 -11.51
N ARG A 181 7.93 0.20 -12.46
CA ARG A 181 9.15 1.02 -12.59
C ARG A 181 8.85 2.50 -12.87
N ASP A 182 7.87 2.79 -13.73
CA ASP A 182 7.41 4.15 -14.02
C ASP A 182 6.83 4.87 -12.79
N ARG A 183 6.51 4.10 -11.74
CA ARG A 183 5.96 4.58 -10.46
C ARG A 183 6.93 4.39 -9.29
N GLY A 184 8.20 4.07 -9.58
CA GLY A 184 9.25 3.91 -8.57
C GLY A 184 9.10 2.68 -7.68
N VAL A 185 8.24 1.72 -8.06
CA VAL A 185 8.08 0.45 -7.35
C VAL A 185 9.01 -0.57 -7.99
N ASP A 186 9.96 -1.09 -7.21
CA ASP A 186 10.80 -2.21 -7.64
C ASP A 186 10.11 -3.53 -7.30
N LEU A 187 9.88 -4.35 -8.33
CA LEU A 187 9.27 -5.66 -8.21
C LEU A 187 10.19 -6.71 -8.82
N SER A 188 10.41 -7.81 -8.10
CA SER A 188 11.15 -8.92 -8.65
C SER A 188 10.40 -9.53 -9.82
N MET A 189 11.22 -9.95 -10.77
CA MET A 189 10.78 -10.64 -11.97
C MET A 189 10.11 -11.98 -11.64
N ASP A 190 10.38 -12.57 -10.49
CA ASP A 190 9.76 -13.82 -10.02
C ASP A 190 8.36 -13.56 -9.45
N ALA A 191 8.18 -12.53 -8.62
CA ALA A 191 6.87 -12.13 -8.11
C ALA A 191 5.91 -11.77 -9.25
N ILE A 192 6.38 -11.03 -10.27
CA ILE A 192 5.58 -10.70 -11.46
C ILE A 192 5.20 -11.96 -12.24
N SER A 193 6.13 -12.90 -12.41
CA SER A 193 5.85 -14.14 -13.16
C SER A 193 4.82 -14.99 -12.44
N GLN A 194 4.92 -15.07 -11.12
CA GLN A 194 4.01 -15.82 -10.28
C GLN A 194 2.57 -15.27 -10.36
N VAL A 195 2.37 -13.97 -10.19
CA VAL A 195 1.02 -13.38 -10.25
C VAL A 195 0.38 -13.48 -11.63
N ILE A 196 1.17 -13.47 -12.71
CA ILE A 196 0.66 -13.68 -14.07
C ILE A 196 0.23 -15.14 -14.26
N HIS A 197 1.03 -16.09 -13.77
CA HIS A 197 0.69 -17.52 -13.82
C HIS A 197 -0.58 -17.83 -13.03
N GLU A 198 -0.76 -17.18 -11.89
CA GLU A 198 -1.93 -17.31 -11.03
C GLU A 198 -3.13 -16.46 -11.50
N CYS A 199 -3.00 -15.68 -12.58
CA CYS A 199 -4.06 -14.82 -13.09
C CYS A 199 -5.05 -15.58 -13.97
N GLU A 200 -6.28 -15.78 -13.48
CA GLU A 200 -7.37 -16.44 -14.23
C GLU A 200 -7.65 -15.78 -15.59
N THR A 201 -7.59 -14.45 -15.68
CA THR A 201 -7.82 -13.71 -16.94
C THR A 201 -6.78 -14.07 -17.99
N CYS A 202 -5.50 -14.13 -17.62
CA CYS A 202 -4.42 -14.52 -18.53
C CYS A 202 -4.48 -16.01 -18.90
N CYS A 203 -4.79 -16.89 -17.94
CA CYS A 203 -4.97 -18.32 -18.19
C CYS A 203 -6.11 -18.60 -19.18
N ASN A 204 -7.22 -17.86 -19.06
CA ASN A 204 -8.36 -17.98 -19.97
C ASN A 204 -8.04 -17.44 -21.39
N GLN A 205 -7.30 -16.33 -21.49
CA GLN A 205 -6.85 -15.78 -22.78
C GLN A 205 -5.89 -16.73 -23.51
N ALA A 206 -4.95 -17.33 -22.79
CA ALA A 206 -4.03 -18.33 -23.34
C ALA A 206 -4.79 -19.55 -23.88
N SER A 207 -5.79 -20.02 -23.14
CA SER A 207 -6.64 -21.15 -23.54
C SER A 207 -7.48 -20.85 -24.80
N GLN A 208 -7.99 -19.63 -24.95
CA GLN A 208 -8.72 -19.19 -26.15
C GLN A 208 -7.81 -19.04 -27.37
N ALA A 209 -6.60 -18.52 -27.19
CA ALA A 209 -5.60 -18.39 -28.27
C ALA A 209 -5.17 -19.78 -28.81
N VAL A 210 -4.98 -20.76 -27.92
CA VAL A 210 -4.69 -22.14 -28.31
C VAL A 210 -5.85 -22.74 -29.11
N LYS A 211 -7.09 -22.60 -28.64
CA LYS A 211 -8.29 -23.07 -29.38
C LYS A 211 -8.43 -22.42 -30.76
N ALA A 212 -8.17 -21.12 -30.86
CA ALA A 212 -8.20 -20.40 -32.13
C ALA A 212 -7.10 -20.90 -33.08
N SER A 213 -5.89 -21.16 -32.58
CA SER A 213 -4.77 -21.68 -33.39
C SER A 213 -5.01 -23.11 -33.89
N VAL A 214 -5.64 -23.95 -33.07
CA VAL A 214 -6.03 -25.32 -33.44
C VAL A 214 -7.13 -25.28 -34.49
N ALA A 215 -8.18 -24.47 -34.28
CA ALA A 215 -9.26 -24.30 -35.25
C ALA A 215 -8.75 -23.75 -36.61
N TRP A 216 -7.81 -22.81 -36.59
CA TRP A 216 -7.18 -22.28 -37.82
C TRP A 216 -6.40 -23.35 -38.59
N ARG A 217 -5.64 -24.20 -37.89
CA ARG A 217 -4.91 -25.32 -38.52
C ARG A 217 -5.86 -26.34 -39.13
N THR A 218 -6.95 -26.68 -38.43
CA THR A 218 -7.96 -27.63 -38.92
C THR A 218 -8.76 -27.10 -40.12
N MET A 219 -8.95 -25.78 -40.25
CA MET A 219 -9.60 -25.17 -41.42
C MET A 219 -8.71 -25.05 -42.66
N HIS A 220 -7.38 -25.21 -42.52
CA HIS A 220 -6.41 -25.08 -43.62
C HIS A 220 -5.72 -26.41 -44.00
N GLU A 221 -6.15 -27.53 -43.41
CA GLU A 221 -5.69 -28.90 -43.73
C GLU A 221 -6.79 -29.75 -44.43
N ILE A 222 -7.83 -29.11 -44.99
CA ILE A 222 -8.76 -29.69 -45.98
C ILE A 222 -8.60 -28.91 -47.28
#